data_AF-A0A9W6ZBZ0-F1
#
_entry.id   AF-A0A9W6ZBZ0-F1
#
_cell.length_a   1.000
_cell.length_b   1.000
_cell.length_c   1.000
_cell.angle_alpha   90.00
_cell.angle_beta   90.00
_cell.angle_gamma   90.00
#
_symmetry.space_group_name_H-M   'P 1'
#
loop_
_entity.id
_entity.type
_entity.pdbx_description
1 polymer ?
#
loop_
_entity_poly.entity_id
_entity_poly.type
_entity_poly.pdbx_seq_one_letter_code
_entity_poly.pdbx_strand_id
1 'polypeptide(L)'
;MSSACAKCPIGEYANEPKSETCKTCDTGTYNLVEGSFGCDKCAGGEKLVVDDAGVRCVSCGDGKYSNPGSTSCATCEHTKGYVSKAGNDTCAYCGPGFFADLASHSCKECEIGKYSIGGKNECVVCPEGTNTNNKIAATACSPCSPGSVTAGDIC
;
A
#
# COMPACT_ATOMS: atom_id res chain seq x y z
N MET A 1 8.52 41.71 -37.08
CA MET A 1 9.06 40.39 -36.67
C MET A 1 8.24 39.94 -35.48
N SER A 2 7.29 39.03 -35.71
CA SER A 2 6.50 38.45 -34.62
C SER A 2 7.39 37.46 -33.89
N SER A 3 7.93 37.81 -32.72
CA SER A 3 8.51 36.82 -31.82
C SER A 3 7.36 36.00 -31.25
N ALA A 4 6.86 35.05 -32.05
CA ALA A 4 5.90 34.09 -31.59
C ALA A 4 6.61 33.18 -30.58
N CYS A 5 6.16 33.21 -29.33
CA CYS A 5 6.63 32.24 -28.33
C CYS A 5 6.31 30.83 -28.82
N ALA A 6 7.34 30.00 -28.98
CA ALA A 6 7.16 28.58 -29.22
C ALA A 6 6.63 27.93 -27.94
N LYS A 7 5.60 27.09 -28.07
CA LYS A 7 5.10 26.27 -26.97
C LYS A 7 6.05 25.09 -26.76
N CYS A 8 6.28 24.72 -25.51
CA CYS A 8 7.00 23.49 -25.20
C CYS A 8 6.19 22.26 -25.66
N PRO A 9 6.83 21.24 -26.24
CA PRO A 9 6.16 20.01 -26.63
C PRO A 9 5.67 19.23 -25.41
N ILE A 10 4.82 18.23 -25.66
CA ILE A 10 4.38 17.27 -24.63
C ILE A 10 5.62 16.56 -24.03
N GLY A 11 5.61 16.38 -22.71
CA GLY A 11 6.74 15.90 -21.92
C GLY A 11 7.70 17.01 -21.45
N GLU A 12 7.49 18.26 -21.88
CA GLU A 12 8.33 19.40 -21.52
C GLU A 12 7.51 20.61 -21.06
N TYR A 13 8.12 21.49 -20.27
CA TYR A 13 7.47 22.65 -19.68
C TYR A 13 8.42 23.85 -19.58
N ALA A 14 7.85 25.04 -19.46
CA ALA A 14 8.60 26.27 -19.14
C ALA A 14 7.84 27.06 -18.07
N ASN A 15 8.46 27.23 -16.90
CA ASN A 15 7.85 27.89 -15.74
C ASN A 15 8.39 29.30 -15.48
N GLU A 16 9.42 29.74 -16.23
CA GLU A 16 10.09 31.03 -16.06
C GLU A 16 9.82 31.97 -17.24
N PRO A 17 9.63 33.28 -16.99
CA PRO A 17 9.50 34.27 -18.05
C PRO A 17 10.78 34.35 -18.88
N LYS A 18 10.63 34.49 -20.21
CA LYS A 18 11.74 34.52 -21.19
C LYS A 18 12.60 33.24 -21.21
N SER A 19 12.04 32.08 -20.85
CA SER A 19 12.73 30.79 -21.05
C SER A 19 13.13 30.63 -22.52
N GLU A 20 14.42 30.35 -22.74
CA GLU A 20 14.97 30.04 -24.07
C GLU A 20 14.91 28.53 -24.38
N THR A 21 14.73 27.70 -23.34
CA THR A 21 14.66 26.25 -23.43
C THR A 21 13.50 25.69 -22.63
N CYS A 22 12.98 24.56 -23.08
CA CYS A 22 11.98 23.79 -22.37
C CYS A 22 12.67 22.79 -21.42
N LYS A 23 12.12 22.62 -20.22
CA LYS A 23 12.57 21.65 -19.23
C LYS A 23 11.78 20.36 -19.41
N THR A 24 12.45 19.22 -19.40
CA THR A 24 11.78 17.91 -19.45
C THR A 24 11.12 17.60 -18.10
N CYS A 25 9.97 16.93 -18.11
CA CYS A 25 9.37 16.39 -16.90
C CYS A 25 10.30 15.37 -16.22
N ASP A 26 10.50 15.52 -14.91
CA ASP A 26 11.27 14.58 -14.12
C ASP A 26 10.57 13.22 -14.06
N THR A 27 11.36 12.16 -13.82
CA THR A 27 10.83 10.80 -13.65
C THR A 27 9.69 10.76 -12.63
N GLY A 28 8.56 10.18 -13.03
CA GLY A 28 7.36 10.11 -12.18
C GLY A 28 6.39 11.27 -12.37
N THR A 29 6.73 12.22 -13.23
CA THR A 29 5.85 13.33 -13.64
C THR A 29 5.62 13.33 -15.15
N TYR A 30 4.55 13.99 -15.58
CA TYR A 30 4.15 14.05 -16.99
C TYR A 30 3.36 15.31 -17.28
N ASN A 31 3.24 15.70 -18.55
CA ASN A 31 2.20 16.60 -18.99
C ASN A 31 1.66 16.09 -20.33
N LEU A 32 0.44 16.49 -20.68
CA LEU A 32 -0.23 16.09 -21.92
C LEU A 32 -0.64 17.29 -22.78
N VAL A 33 -0.19 18.49 -22.40
CA VAL A 33 -0.59 19.75 -23.01
C VAL A 33 0.64 20.51 -23.45
N GLU A 34 0.68 20.88 -24.74
CA GLU A 34 1.72 21.75 -25.27
C GLU A 34 1.68 23.13 -24.61
N GLY A 35 2.86 23.66 -24.28
CA GLY A 35 3.01 24.93 -23.58
C GLY A 35 2.62 24.86 -22.11
N SER A 36 2.68 23.67 -21.50
CA SER A 36 2.50 23.52 -20.06
C SER A 36 3.53 24.33 -19.28
N PHE A 37 3.11 24.87 -18.13
CA PHE A 37 3.98 25.55 -17.18
C PHE A 37 4.60 24.60 -16.14
N GLY A 38 4.22 23.32 -16.16
CA GLY A 38 4.70 22.31 -15.23
C GLY A 38 4.37 20.87 -15.65
N CYS A 39 4.62 19.94 -14.74
CA CYS A 39 4.31 18.53 -14.90
C CYS A 39 3.41 18.06 -13.75
N ASP A 40 2.43 17.25 -14.09
CA ASP A 40 1.53 16.56 -13.19
C ASP A 40 2.16 15.25 -12.70
N LYS A 41 1.64 14.72 -11.60
CA LYS A 41 2.03 13.43 -11.03
C LYS A 41 0.82 12.55 -10.87
N CYS A 42 1.00 11.24 -10.99
CA CYS A 42 -0.04 10.29 -10.63
C CYS A 42 -0.36 10.39 -9.13
N ALA A 43 -1.61 10.11 -8.76
CA ALA A 43 -2.01 10.10 -7.36
C ALA A 43 -1.30 8.97 -6.61
N GLY A 44 -1.36 9.04 -5.28
CA GLY A 44 -0.93 7.91 -4.46
C GLY A 44 -1.79 6.68 -4.77
N GLY A 45 -1.17 5.51 -4.78
CA GLY A 45 -1.82 4.26 -5.18
C GLY A 45 -1.88 4.02 -6.69
N GLU A 46 -1.28 4.91 -7.49
CA GLU A 46 -1.09 4.74 -8.93
C GLU A 46 0.40 4.77 -9.30
N LYS A 47 0.75 4.07 -10.37
CA LYS A 47 2.05 4.17 -11.03
C LYS A 47 1.92 4.87 -12.37
N LEU A 48 2.89 5.73 -12.67
CA LEU A 48 3.05 6.30 -13.99
C LEU A 48 3.55 5.23 -14.96
N VAL A 49 2.81 5.00 -16.04
CA VAL A 49 3.22 4.15 -17.16
C VAL A 49 3.37 5.03 -18.39
N VAL A 50 4.54 4.96 -19.01
CA VAL A 50 4.86 5.61 -20.27
C VAL A 50 5.27 4.52 -21.25
N ASP A 51 4.45 4.30 -22.28
CA ASP A 51 4.71 3.35 -23.37
C ASP A 51 4.22 3.92 -24.71
N ASP A 52 4.26 3.12 -25.78
CA ASP A 52 3.83 3.54 -27.11
C ASP A 52 2.35 3.97 -27.19
N ALA A 53 1.53 3.56 -26.21
CA ALA A 53 0.13 3.98 -26.11
C ALA A 53 -0.04 5.32 -25.37
N GLY A 54 1.05 5.93 -24.89
CA GLY A 54 1.08 7.22 -24.23
C GLY A 54 1.28 7.15 -22.72
N VAL A 55 1.01 8.26 -22.05
CA VAL A 55 1.19 8.41 -20.60
C VAL A 55 -0.13 8.16 -19.88
N ARG A 56 -0.12 7.27 -18.88
CA ARG A 56 -1.29 6.98 -18.05
C ARG A 56 -0.91 6.62 -16.62
N CYS A 57 -1.81 6.94 -15.69
CA CYS A 57 -1.74 6.48 -14.31
C CYS A 57 -2.48 5.16 -14.18
N VAL A 58 -1.80 4.13 -13.68
CA VAL A 58 -2.36 2.79 -13.51
C VAL A 58 -2.36 2.45 -12.03
N SER A 59 -3.53 2.11 -11.47
CA SER A 59 -3.64 1.75 -10.06
C SER A 59 -2.76 0.55 -9.71
N CYS A 60 -2.14 0.62 -8.54
CA CYS A 60 -1.46 -0.50 -7.92
C CYS A 60 -2.49 -1.55 -7.52
N GLY A 61 -2.24 -2.81 -7.89
CA GLY A 61 -3.09 -3.93 -7.47
C GLY A 61 -2.99 -4.23 -5.99
N ASP A 62 -3.79 -5.19 -5.52
CA ASP A 62 -3.78 -5.64 -4.13
C ASP A 62 -2.37 -6.08 -3.67
N GLY A 63 -2.08 -5.83 -2.39
CA GLY A 63 -0.78 -6.10 -1.78
C GLY A 63 0.31 -5.11 -2.16
N LYS A 64 -0.03 -4.05 -2.92
CA LYS A 64 0.92 -3.02 -3.33
C LYS A 64 0.44 -1.62 -2.99
N TYR A 65 1.38 -0.69 -2.97
CA TYR A 65 1.14 0.73 -2.74
C TYR A 65 2.11 1.56 -3.59
N SER A 66 1.79 2.83 -3.77
CA SER A 66 2.72 3.79 -4.38
C SER A 66 2.53 5.18 -3.81
N ASN A 67 3.65 5.87 -3.58
CA ASN A 67 3.60 7.29 -3.27
C ASN A 67 3.21 8.09 -4.52
N PRO A 68 2.62 9.30 -4.38
CA PRO A 68 2.32 10.17 -5.50
C PRO A 68 3.55 10.41 -6.38
N GLY A 69 3.39 10.25 -7.69
CA GLY A 69 4.48 10.36 -8.67
C GLY A 69 5.41 9.15 -8.76
N SER A 70 5.01 7.98 -8.22
CA SER A 70 5.82 6.78 -8.42
C SER A 70 5.67 6.21 -9.83
N THR A 71 6.75 5.66 -10.38
CA THR A 71 6.74 4.88 -11.63
C THR A 71 6.56 3.39 -11.39
N SER A 72 6.49 2.96 -10.12
CA SER A 72 6.36 1.56 -9.74
C SER A 72 5.51 1.42 -8.49
N CYS A 73 4.93 0.23 -8.30
CA CYS A 73 4.19 -0.11 -7.09
C CYS A 73 5.10 -0.92 -6.18
N ALA A 74 5.31 -0.43 -4.96
CA ALA A 74 6.00 -1.15 -3.91
C ALA A 74 5.08 -2.22 -3.30
N THR A 75 5.63 -3.37 -2.94
CA THR A 75 4.87 -4.47 -2.32
C THR A 75 4.85 -4.30 -0.81
N CYS A 76 3.69 -4.54 -0.19
CA CYS A 76 3.57 -4.55 1.26
C CYS A 76 4.18 -5.84 1.84
N GLU A 77 4.96 -5.70 2.90
CA GLU A 77 5.58 -6.83 3.60
C GLU A 77 4.56 -7.51 4.54
N HIS A 78 3.82 -8.49 3.99
CA HIS A 78 2.86 -9.29 4.76
C HIS A 78 3.50 -9.96 5.98
N THR A 79 4.74 -10.44 5.88
CA THR A 79 5.49 -11.06 6.98
C THR A 79 5.72 -10.13 8.17
N LYS A 80 5.68 -8.80 7.93
CA LYS A 80 5.74 -7.76 8.95
C LYS A 80 4.35 -7.24 9.34
N GLY A 81 3.29 -7.92 8.92
CA GLY A 81 1.90 -7.55 9.20
C GLY A 81 1.37 -6.41 8.35
N TYR A 82 1.93 -6.13 7.17
CA TYR A 82 1.45 -5.06 6.30
C TYR A 82 0.62 -5.58 5.14
N VAL A 83 -0.51 -4.93 4.88
CA VAL A 83 -1.42 -5.25 3.78
C VAL A 83 -1.84 -3.97 3.05
N SER A 84 -2.32 -4.11 1.82
CA SER A 84 -2.85 -2.98 1.06
C SER A 84 -3.88 -3.47 0.06
N LYS A 85 -4.93 -2.67 -0.13
CA LYS A 85 -5.90 -2.86 -1.20
C LYS A 85 -5.51 -2.05 -2.43
N ALA A 86 -6.04 -2.43 -3.58
CA ALA A 86 -5.81 -1.71 -4.82
C ALA A 86 -6.11 -0.21 -4.67
N GLY A 87 -5.21 0.62 -5.20
CA GLY A 87 -5.34 2.08 -5.16
C GLY A 87 -4.93 2.77 -3.85
N ASN A 88 -4.34 2.05 -2.90
CA ASN A 88 -3.78 2.67 -1.69
C ASN A 88 -2.37 3.20 -1.90
N ASP A 89 -2.07 4.33 -1.26
CA ASP A 89 -0.77 4.99 -1.28
C ASP A 89 0.17 4.53 -0.15
N THR A 90 -0.35 3.73 0.78
CA THR A 90 0.34 3.25 1.98
C THR A 90 -0.11 1.83 2.34
N CYS A 91 0.74 1.08 3.04
CA CYS A 91 0.34 -0.20 3.61
C CYS A 91 -0.33 -0.01 4.98
N ALA A 92 -1.47 -0.67 5.17
CA ALA A 92 -2.12 -0.79 6.46
C ALA A 92 -1.40 -1.82 7.34
N TYR A 93 -1.20 -1.49 8.62
CA TYR A 93 -0.64 -2.39 9.60
C TYR A 93 -1.72 -3.23 10.28
N CYS A 94 -1.56 -4.55 10.26
CA CYS A 94 -2.40 -5.49 10.99
C CYS A 94 -1.91 -5.58 12.44
N GLY A 95 -2.68 -4.92 13.31
CA GLY A 95 -2.44 -4.86 14.74
C GLY A 95 -2.78 -6.15 15.48
N PRO A 96 -2.70 -6.11 16.83
CA PRO A 96 -3.02 -7.24 17.68
C PRO A 96 -4.43 -7.80 17.42
N GLY A 97 -4.57 -9.12 17.46
CA GLY A 97 -5.81 -9.83 17.12
C GLY A 97 -5.99 -10.08 15.62
N PHE A 98 -5.16 -9.47 14.77
CA PHE A 98 -5.22 -9.62 13.32
C PHE A 98 -3.89 -10.13 12.75
N PHE A 99 -3.96 -10.71 11.57
CA PHE A 99 -2.82 -11.10 10.76
C PHE A 99 -2.98 -10.60 9.33
N ALA A 100 -1.85 -10.37 8.67
CA ALA A 100 -1.80 -9.96 7.27
C ALA A 100 -2.03 -11.15 6.33
N ASP A 101 -3.26 -11.30 5.84
CA ASP A 101 -3.62 -12.40 4.96
C ASP A 101 -3.11 -12.15 3.54
N LEU A 102 -2.28 -13.06 3.03
CA LEU A 102 -1.74 -12.96 1.66
C LEU A 102 -2.81 -13.19 0.59
N ALA A 103 -3.86 -13.96 0.89
CA ALA A 103 -4.89 -14.28 -0.10
C ALA A 103 -5.84 -13.10 -0.36
N SER A 104 -6.24 -12.38 0.69
CA SER A 104 -7.15 -11.25 0.59
C SER A 104 -6.46 -9.88 0.56
N HIS A 105 -5.15 -9.82 0.84
CA HIS A 105 -4.41 -8.59 1.07
C HIS A 105 -5.12 -7.65 2.05
N SER A 106 -5.62 -8.23 3.14
CA SER A 106 -6.35 -7.52 4.18
C SER A 106 -6.01 -8.09 5.56
N CYS A 107 -6.31 -7.33 6.61
CA CYS A 107 -6.13 -7.79 7.97
C CYS A 107 -7.29 -8.72 8.34
N LYS A 108 -6.99 -10.00 8.53
CA LYS A 108 -7.97 -10.98 9.00
C LYS A 108 -7.82 -11.19 10.49
N GLU A 109 -8.94 -11.39 11.16
CA GLU A 109 -8.98 -11.70 12.58
C GLU A 109 -8.49 -13.11 12.86
N CYS A 110 -7.86 -13.30 14.02
CA CYS A 110 -7.51 -14.63 14.50
C CYS A 110 -8.75 -15.39 14.96
N GLU A 111 -8.89 -16.61 14.44
CA GLU A 111 -9.92 -17.55 14.89
C GLU A 111 -9.72 -17.92 16.36
N ILE A 112 -10.79 -18.47 16.94
CA ILE A 112 -10.77 -19.03 18.30
C ILE A 112 -9.63 -20.06 18.43
N GLY A 113 -8.96 -20.07 19.59
CA GLY A 113 -7.79 -20.91 19.85
C GLY A 113 -6.47 -20.36 19.32
N LYS A 114 -6.48 -19.24 18.58
CA LYS A 114 -5.29 -18.55 18.07
C LYS A 114 -5.23 -17.08 18.49
N TYR A 115 -4.03 -16.54 18.59
CA TYR A 115 -3.78 -15.15 18.93
C TYR A 115 -2.75 -14.51 18.01
N SER A 116 -2.75 -13.17 17.96
CA SER A 116 -1.72 -12.40 17.28
C SER A 116 -1.39 -11.15 18.08
N ILE A 117 -0.10 -10.86 18.23
CA ILE A 117 0.40 -9.61 18.80
C ILE A 117 0.52 -8.49 17.74
N GLY A 118 0.06 -8.74 16.52
CA GLY A 118 0.25 -7.87 15.37
C GLY A 118 1.60 -8.08 14.69
N GLY A 119 1.75 -7.54 13.48
CA GLY A 119 3.00 -7.59 12.75
C GLY A 119 3.37 -8.97 12.18
N LYS A 120 2.39 -9.85 11.98
CA LYS A 120 2.55 -11.20 11.43
C LYS A 120 1.57 -11.47 10.30
N ASN A 121 1.91 -12.41 9.42
CA ASN A 121 1.04 -12.92 8.36
C ASN A 121 0.24 -14.18 8.75
N GLU A 122 0.31 -14.58 10.01
CA GLU A 122 -0.40 -15.74 10.55
C GLU A 122 -0.70 -15.53 12.03
N CYS A 123 -1.72 -16.24 12.52
CA CYS A 123 -2.02 -16.31 13.94
C CYS A 123 -1.26 -17.45 14.60
N VAL A 124 -0.82 -17.22 15.82
CA VAL A 124 -0.11 -18.20 16.65
C VAL A 124 -1.14 -19.01 17.42
N VAL A 125 -1.02 -20.33 17.40
CA VAL A 125 -1.88 -21.23 18.18
C VAL A 125 -1.56 -21.09 19.66
N CYS A 126 -2.57 -21.12 20.52
CA CYS A 126 -2.35 -21.11 21.96
C CYS A 126 -1.59 -22.37 22.42
N PRO A 127 -0.52 -22.22 23.23
CA PRO A 127 0.17 -23.37 23.81
C PRO A 127 -0.74 -24.15 24.76
N GLU A 128 -0.43 -25.43 24.97
CA GLU A 128 -1.17 -26.32 25.87
C GLU A 128 -1.33 -25.70 27.27
N GLY A 129 -2.51 -25.86 27.87
CA GLY A 129 -2.85 -25.23 29.15
C GLY A 129 -3.26 -23.76 29.05
N THR A 130 -3.34 -23.19 27.84
CA THR A 130 -3.86 -21.84 27.59
C THR A 130 -4.88 -21.83 26.46
N ASN A 131 -5.77 -20.83 26.41
CA ASN A 131 -6.70 -20.64 25.29
C ASN A 131 -7.12 -19.17 25.12
N THR A 132 -8.01 -18.89 24.17
CA THR A 132 -8.57 -17.56 23.96
C THR A 132 -9.89 -17.32 24.70
N ASN A 133 -10.38 -18.29 25.50
CA ASN A 133 -11.70 -18.27 26.15
C ASN A 133 -12.84 -17.99 25.16
N ASN A 134 -12.86 -18.72 24.04
CA ASN A 134 -13.83 -18.53 22.95
C ASN A 134 -13.84 -17.11 22.33
N LYS A 135 -12.72 -16.37 22.43
CA LYS A 135 -12.56 -15.04 21.85
C LYS A 135 -11.94 -15.11 20.45
N ILE A 136 -12.59 -14.47 19.49
CA ILE A 136 -12.03 -14.12 18.18
C ILE A 136 -11.16 -12.86 18.29
N ALA A 137 -10.19 -12.70 17.39
CA ALA A 137 -9.21 -11.61 17.42
C ALA A 137 -8.48 -11.50 18.77
N ALA A 138 -8.10 -12.65 19.34
CA ALA A 138 -7.37 -12.67 20.59
C ALA A 138 -5.96 -12.08 20.43
N THR A 139 -5.55 -11.26 21.40
CA THR A 139 -4.23 -10.61 21.43
C THR A 139 -3.22 -11.39 22.27
N ALA A 140 -3.70 -12.31 23.10
CA ALA A 140 -2.92 -13.20 23.95
C ALA A 140 -3.78 -14.41 24.36
N CYS A 141 -3.13 -15.48 24.78
CA CYS A 141 -3.79 -16.63 25.42
C CYS A 141 -3.90 -16.41 26.92
N SER A 142 -4.99 -16.88 27.51
CA SER A 142 -5.22 -16.91 28.95
C SER A 142 -4.92 -18.31 29.48
N PRO A 143 -4.20 -18.45 30.61
CA PRO A 143 -3.97 -19.75 31.23
C PRO A 143 -5.26 -20.31 31.84
N CYS A 144 -5.39 -21.64 31.84
CA CYS A 144 -6.47 -22.29 32.57
C CYS A 144 -6.30 -22.17 34.08
N SER A 145 -7.43 -22.07 34.79
CA SER A 145 -7.44 -22.04 36.25
C SER A 145 -6.89 -23.35 36.83
N PRO A 146 -6.23 -23.32 38.01
CA PRO A 146 -5.69 -24.52 38.64
C PRO A 146 -6.74 -25.63 38.74
N GLY A 147 -6.40 -26.83 38.27
CA GLY A 147 -7.30 -27.99 38.23
C GLY A 147 -8.11 -28.16 36.94
N SER A 148 -7.97 -27.26 35.95
CA SER A 148 -8.63 -27.35 34.63
C SER A 148 -7.61 -27.57 33.52
N VAL A 149 -7.94 -28.42 32.55
CA VAL A 149 -7.17 -28.64 31.31
C VAL A 149 -7.93 -28.07 30.12
N THR A 150 -7.24 -27.74 29.04
CA THR A 150 -7.86 -27.27 27.80
C THR A 150 -8.76 -28.37 27.20
N ALA A 151 -10.06 -28.11 27.13
CA ALA A 151 -11.03 -28.97 26.45
C ALA A 151 -11.48 -28.29 25.16
N GLY A 152 -10.70 -28.47 24.08
CA GLY A 152 -10.84 -27.65 22.88
C GLY A 152 -10.36 -26.22 23.13
N ASP A 153 -11.20 -25.23 22.81
CA ASP A 153 -10.83 -23.81 22.89
C ASP A 153 -11.26 -23.09 24.20
N ILE A 154 -11.68 -23.87 25.21
CA ILE A 154 -12.12 -23.37 26.51
C ILE A 154 -11.40 -24.07 27.68
N CYS A 155 -11.33 -23.34 28.79
CA CYS A 155 -11.08 -23.81 30.15
C CYS A 155 -12.46 -23.76 30.83
#